data_AF-A0A1U7YJB4-F1
#
_entry.id   AF-A0A1U7YJB4-F1
#
_cell.length_a   1.000
_cell.length_b   1.000
_cell.length_c   1.000
_cell.angle_alpha   90.00
_cell.angle_beta   90.00
_cell.angle_gamma   90.00
#
_symmetry.space_group_name_H-M   'P 1'
#
loop_
_entity.id
_entity.type
_entity.pdbx_description
1 polymer ?
#
loop_
_entity_poly.entity_id
_entity_poly.type
_entity_poly.pdbx_seq_one_letter_code
_entity_poly.pdbx_strand_id
1 'polypeptide(L)'
;MALTAGSNAYSLSRFYVQAADTKEIKVTTKKETWHGRRELIFSTVIAAVQVNDSKTELLQRYLKKSEENKAKNDKERLDSYYKRNYGDYFGFLEGDLKQKKEQLTEAEQGILKWLETNK
;
A
#
# COMPACT_ATOMS: atom_id res chain seq x y z
N MET A 1 19.53 16.45 30.51
CA MET A 1 19.25 15.46 29.45
C MET A 1 17.75 15.38 29.26
N ALA A 2 17.27 15.64 28.04
CA ALA A 2 16.08 15.06 27.39
C ALA A 2 15.48 16.07 26.41
N LEU A 3 15.67 15.78 25.12
CA LEU A 3 14.90 16.31 23.99
C LEU A 3 13.47 15.80 24.06
N THR A 4 12.49 16.55 23.53
CA THR A 4 11.32 16.04 22.75
C THR A 4 10.43 17.24 22.39
N ALA A 5 10.43 17.62 21.11
CA ALA A 5 9.53 17.16 20.06
C ALA A 5 8.25 18.01 20.01
N GLY A 6 8.21 18.89 19.00
CA GLY A 6 7.08 19.75 18.71
C GLY A 6 5.85 18.94 18.30
N SER A 7 4.70 19.34 18.83
CA SER A 7 3.40 18.91 18.32
C SER A 7 3.02 19.82 17.15
N ASN A 8 3.17 19.28 15.94
CA ASN A 8 2.77 19.95 14.72
C ASN A 8 1.23 19.93 14.63
N ALA A 9 0.62 21.11 14.72
CA ALA A 9 -0.80 21.30 14.58
C ALA A 9 -1.18 21.28 13.09
N TYR A 10 -1.71 20.16 12.61
CA TYR A 10 -2.53 20.13 11.40
C TYR A 10 -3.91 19.59 11.76
N SER A 11 -4.78 20.54 12.10
CA SER A 11 -6.23 20.38 12.16
C SER A 11 -6.79 20.42 10.73
N LEU A 12 -8.00 19.87 10.56
CA LEU A 12 -8.94 19.89 9.43
C LEU A 12 -9.09 18.49 8.79
N SER A 13 -10.20 17.78 9.00
CA SER A 13 -11.55 18.23 8.66
C SER A 13 -12.63 17.63 9.59
N ARG A 14 -13.58 18.49 9.93
CA ARG A 14 -14.67 18.30 10.88
C ARG A 14 -15.86 17.66 10.15
N PHE A 15 -16.18 16.41 10.45
CA PHE A 15 -17.48 15.84 10.10
C PHE A 15 -18.51 16.38 11.10
N TYR A 16 -19.45 17.22 10.65
CA TYR A 16 -20.62 17.54 11.45
C TYR A 16 -21.57 16.35 11.39
N VAL A 17 -21.66 15.61 12.50
CA VAL A 17 -22.78 14.70 12.76
C VAL A 17 -23.70 15.43 13.73
N GLN A 18 -24.91 15.72 13.27
CA GLN A 18 -25.98 16.28 14.10
C GLN A 18 -26.35 15.24 15.17
N ALA A 19 -26.15 15.59 16.44
CA ALA A 19 -26.46 14.70 17.55
C ALA A 19 -27.99 14.57 17.69
N ALA A 20 -28.49 13.35 17.50
CA ALA A 20 -29.79 12.95 18.01
C ALA A 20 -29.60 12.43 19.46
N ASP A 21 -30.54 12.78 20.33
CA ASP A 21 -30.58 12.51 21.76
C ASP A 21 -30.11 11.09 22.13
N THR A 22 -29.19 11.03 23.10
CA THR A 22 -28.57 9.79 23.56
C THR A 22 -29.45 9.09 24.59
N LYS A 23 -29.84 7.84 24.31
CA LYS A 23 -30.25 6.89 25.36
C LYS A 23 -29.02 6.05 25.71
N GLU A 24 -28.58 6.13 26.95
CA GLU A 24 -27.41 5.38 27.44
C GLU A 24 -27.64 3.88 27.34
N ILE A 25 -26.95 3.22 26.41
CA ILE A 25 -26.85 1.76 26.36
C ILE A 25 -25.52 1.39 27.03
N LYS A 26 -25.60 0.79 28.22
CA LYS A 26 -24.43 0.21 28.90
C LYS A 26 -23.97 -1.04 28.14
N VAL A 27 -22.99 -0.88 27.25
CA VAL A 27 -22.30 -2.00 26.59
C VAL A 27 -21.02 -2.31 27.35
N THR A 28 -20.98 -3.46 28.03
CA THR A 28 -19.75 -4.02 28.58
C THR A 28 -18.88 -4.56 27.44
N THR A 29 -17.82 -3.84 27.10
CA THR A 29 -16.83 -4.23 26.10
C THR A 29 -15.81 -5.20 26.71
N LYS A 30 -15.82 -6.47 26.25
CA LYS A 30 -14.67 -7.36 26.42
C LYS A 30 -13.51 -6.80 25.59
N LYS A 31 -12.30 -6.74 26.16
CA LYS A 31 -11.09 -6.32 25.44
C LYS A 31 -10.73 -7.37 24.40
N GLU A 32 -11.19 -7.19 23.17
CA GLU A 32 -10.69 -7.96 22.04
C GLU A 32 -9.33 -7.38 21.61
N THR A 33 -8.31 -8.23 21.63
CA THR A 33 -6.99 -7.94 21.11
C THR A 33 -7.09 -7.75 19.59
N TRP A 34 -6.83 -6.52 19.16
CA TRP A 34 -6.79 -6.10 17.76
C TRP A 34 -5.65 -6.82 17.03
N HIS A 35 -5.92 -8.04 16.57
CA HIS A 35 -5.08 -8.73 15.61
C HIS A 35 -5.38 -8.12 14.25
N GLY A 36 -4.44 -7.30 13.77
CA GLY A 36 -4.51 -6.71 12.43
C GLY A 36 -4.78 -7.81 11.39
N ARG A 37 -5.74 -7.56 10.51
CA ARG A 37 -6.19 -8.46 9.42
C ARG A 37 -5.13 -8.62 8.32
N ARG A 38 -3.86 -8.80 8.67
CA ARG A 38 -2.72 -8.91 7.75
C ARG A 38 -1.75 -10.04 8.10
N GLU A 39 -1.98 -10.80 9.17
CA GLU A 39 -1.07 -11.89 9.57
C GLU A 39 -1.52 -13.29 9.09
N LEU A 40 -2.67 -13.41 8.43
CA LEU A 40 -3.26 -14.71 8.06
C LEU A 40 -3.03 -15.10 6.59
N ILE A 41 -1.80 -14.99 6.06
CA ILE A 41 -1.56 -15.50 4.69
C ILE A 41 -0.27 -16.30 4.45
N PHE A 42 0.57 -16.57 5.46
CA PHE A 42 1.81 -17.35 5.22
C PHE A 42 2.17 -18.43 6.25
N SER A 43 1.23 -18.91 7.08
CA SER A 43 1.50 -20.02 8.01
C SER A 43 0.71 -21.28 7.65
N THR A 44 0.91 -21.81 6.44
CA THR A 44 0.43 -23.15 6.10
C THR A 44 1.49 -24.17 6.49
N VAL A 45 1.44 -24.65 7.73
CA VAL A 45 2.11 -25.90 8.12
C VAL A 45 1.36 -27.02 7.41
N ILE A 46 1.98 -27.64 6.41
CA ILE A 46 1.39 -28.73 5.63
C ILE A 46 1.32 -29.98 6.52
N ALA A 47 0.21 -30.16 7.24
CA ALA A 47 -0.21 -31.48 7.66
C ALA A 47 -0.72 -32.21 6.40
N ALA A 48 0.05 -33.19 5.94
CA ALA A 48 -0.29 -34.02 4.79
C ALA A 48 -1.51 -34.92 5.11
N VAL A 49 -2.70 -34.32 5.07
CA VAL A 49 -3.96 -35.06 4.94
C VAL A 49 -4.06 -35.47 3.48
N GLN A 50 -4.36 -36.73 3.18
CA GLN A 50 -4.63 -37.25 1.84
C GLN A 50 -5.67 -36.38 1.13
N VAL A 51 -5.20 -35.40 0.35
CA VAL A 51 -6.02 -34.60 -0.53
C VAL A 51 -6.07 -35.36 -1.85
N ASN A 52 -7.27 -35.75 -2.30
CA ASN A 52 -7.51 -36.38 -3.60
C ASN A 52 -6.60 -35.81 -4.71
N ASP A 53 -5.98 -36.70 -5.50
CA ASP A 53 -4.95 -36.37 -6.49
C ASP A 53 -5.33 -35.25 -7.47
N SER A 54 -6.62 -35.08 -7.78
CA SER A 54 -7.09 -34.00 -8.67
C SER A 54 -6.95 -32.60 -8.07
N LYS A 55 -7.12 -32.45 -6.75
CA LYS A 55 -6.95 -31.16 -6.06
C LYS A 55 -5.47 -30.83 -5.89
N THR A 56 -4.62 -31.83 -5.66
CA THR A 56 -3.17 -31.63 -5.58
C THR A 56 -2.60 -31.29 -6.95
N GLU A 57 -3.09 -31.90 -8.03
CA GLU A 57 -2.71 -31.55 -9.41
C GLU A 57 -3.08 -30.10 -9.76
N LEU A 58 -4.28 -29.65 -9.40
CA LEU A 58 -4.69 -28.25 -9.61
C LEU A 58 -3.75 -27.27 -8.89
N LEU A 59 -3.40 -27.55 -7.63
CA LEU A 59 -2.47 -26.73 -6.85
C LEU A 59 -1.07 -26.70 -7.49
N GLN A 60 -0.56 -27.85 -7.95
CA GLN A 60 0.72 -27.93 -8.64
C GLN A 60 0.74 -27.08 -9.92
N ARG A 61 -0.35 -27.07 -10.70
CA ARG A 61 -0.48 -26.20 -11.89
C ARG A 61 -0.43 -24.72 -11.53
N TYR A 62 -1.10 -24.30 -10.45
CA TYR A 62 -1.04 -22.91 -9.99
C TYR A 62 0.34 -22.52 -9.46
N LEU A 63 0.99 -23.39 -8.69
CA LEU A 63 2.35 -23.17 -8.19
C LEU A 63 3.33 -22.99 -9.36
N LYS A 64 3.30 -23.92 -10.33
CA LYS A 64 4.11 -23.82 -11.55
C LYS A 64 3.87 -22.50 -12.29
N LYS A 65 2.61 -22.10 -12.47
CA LYS A 65 2.27 -20.81 -13.11
C LYS A 65 2.81 -19.62 -12.31
N SER A 66 2.76 -19.66 -10.98
CA SER A 66 3.28 -18.61 -10.12
C SER A 66 4.81 -18.51 -10.19
N GLU A 67 5.51 -19.63 -10.26
CA GLU A 67 6.97 -19.69 -10.41
C GLU A 67 7.40 -19.15 -11.78
N GLU A 68 6.78 -19.63 -12.86
CA GLU A 68 7.08 -19.20 -14.23
C GLU A 68 6.84 -17.69 -14.45
N ASN A 69 5.81 -17.12 -13.80
CA ASN A 69 5.47 -15.70 -13.94
C ASN A 69 6.05 -14.81 -12.84
N LYS A 70 6.86 -15.35 -11.90
CA LYS A 70 7.32 -14.60 -10.73
C LYS A 70 8.01 -13.29 -11.11
N ALA A 71 8.97 -13.33 -12.02
CA ALA A 71 9.73 -12.15 -12.43
C ALA A 71 8.84 -11.07 -13.06
N LYS A 72 7.86 -11.48 -13.89
CA LYS A 72 6.88 -10.56 -14.50
C LYS A 72 6.00 -9.93 -13.42
N ASN A 73 5.43 -10.75 -12.54
CA ASN A 73 4.55 -10.28 -11.48
C ASN A 73 5.30 -9.35 -10.51
N ASP A 74 6.54 -9.67 -10.15
CA ASP A 74 7.36 -8.84 -9.27
C ASP A 74 7.65 -7.47 -9.90
N LYS A 75 7.97 -7.45 -11.21
CA LYS A 75 8.15 -6.21 -11.95
C LYS A 75 6.86 -5.37 -11.97
N GLU A 76 5.73 -5.97 -12.33
CA GLU A 76 4.44 -5.27 -12.38
C GLU A 76 4.04 -4.72 -11.00
N ARG A 77 4.33 -5.46 -9.93
CA ARG A 77 4.10 -5.01 -8.54
C ARG A 77 4.96 -3.80 -8.18
N LEU A 78 6.24 -3.81 -8.57
CA LEU A 78 7.14 -2.68 -8.33
C LEU A 78 6.74 -1.46 -9.14
N ASP A 79 6.48 -1.63 -10.45
CA ASP A 79 6.05 -0.53 -11.32
C ASP A 79 4.75 0.10 -10.79
N SER A 80 3.77 -0.74 -10.41
CA SER A 80 2.51 -0.26 -9.81
C SER A 80 2.72 0.48 -8.49
N TYR A 81 3.66 0.00 -7.65
CA TYR A 81 4.00 0.65 -6.40
C TYR A 81 4.59 2.05 -6.67
N TYR A 82 5.56 2.17 -7.56
CA TYR A 82 6.18 3.47 -7.84
C TYR A 82 5.18 4.44 -8.47
N LYS A 83 4.36 3.97 -9.42
CA LYS A 83 3.29 4.76 -10.03
C LYS A 83 2.34 5.37 -9.00
N ARG A 84 1.80 4.53 -8.12
CA ARG A 84 0.81 4.96 -7.13
C ARG A 84 1.40 5.88 -6.06
N ASN A 85 2.65 5.67 -5.64
CA ASN A 85 3.23 6.41 -4.52
C ASN A 85 3.93 7.71 -4.94
N TYR A 86 4.49 7.75 -6.15
CA TYR A 86 5.31 8.89 -6.61
C TYR A 86 4.69 9.64 -7.79
N GLY A 87 3.63 9.12 -8.42
CA GLY A 87 2.96 9.76 -9.55
C GLY A 87 2.50 11.19 -9.23
N ASP A 88 1.76 11.36 -8.14
CA ASP A 88 1.25 12.68 -7.74
C ASP A 88 2.36 13.64 -7.33
N TYR A 89 3.37 13.15 -6.60
CA TYR A 89 4.50 13.97 -6.17
C TYR A 89 5.32 14.47 -7.36
N PHE A 90 5.68 13.58 -8.28
CA PHE A 90 6.38 13.97 -9.50
C PHE A 90 5.50 14.85 -10.39
N GLY A 91 4.20 14.56 -10.50
CA GLY A 91 3.25 15.40 -11.22
C GLY A 91 3.14 16.82 -10.65
N PHE A 92 3.22 16.97 -9.33
CA PHE A 92 3.30 18.29 -8.68
C PHE A 92 4.58 19.04 -9.09
N LEU A 93 5.73 18.36 -9.12
CA LEU A 93 7.01 18.96 -9.54
C LEU A 93 7.06 19.29 -11.03
N GLU A 94 6.30 18.60 -11.87
CA GLU A 94 6.37 18.70 -13.34
C GLU A 94 6.25 20.14 -13.86
N GLY A 95 5.35 20.94 -13.28
CA GLY A 95 5.13 22.33 -13.67
C GLY A 95 6.37 23.19 -13.44
N ASP A 96 6.92 23.13 -12.23
CA ASP A 96 8.11 23.89 -11.84
C ASP A 96 9.33 23.46 -12.65
N LEU A 97 9.51 22.15 -12.86
CA LEU A 97 10.62 21.59 -13.63
C LEU A 97 10.56 22.01 -15.11
N LYS A 98 9.37 22.09 -15.71
CA LYS A 98 9.20 22.52 -17.11
C LYS A 98 9.42 24.03 -17.30
N GLN A 99 9.18 24.83 -16.27
CA GLN A 99 9.33 26.29 -16.31
C GLN A 99 10.73 26.75 -15.87
N LYS A 100 11.54 25.86 -15.30
CA LYS A 100 12.89 26.14 -14.84
C LYS A 100 13.73 26.66 -16.01
N LYS A 101 14.26 27.89 -15.86
CA LYS A 101 15.14 28.53 -16.84
C LYS A 101 16.59 28.05 -16.78
N GLU A 102 16.96 27.47 -15.63
CA GLU A 102 18.27 26.88 -15.39
C GLU A 102 18.33 25.44 -15.95
N GLN A 103 19.55 24.94 -16.15
CA GLN A 103 19.75 23.58 -16.63
C GLN A 103 19.22 22.55 -15.61
N LEU A 104 18.37 21.63 -16.08
CA LEU A 104 17.84 20.55 -15.26
C LEU A 104 18.95 19.59 -14.86
N THR A 105 19.00 19.27 -13.58
CA THR A 105 19.86 18.21 -13.03
C THR A 105 19.45 16.85 -13.58
N GLU A 106 20.35 15.86 -13.51
CA GLU A 106 20.09 14.50 -13.99
C GLU A 106 18.82 13.90 -13.35
N ALA A 107 18.63 14.12 -12.05
CA ALA A 107 17.46 13.65 -11.33
C ALA A 107 16.16 14.30 -11.84
N GLU A 108 16.17 15.62 -12.06
CA GLU A 108 15.01 16.35 -12.58
C GLU A 108 14.64 15.90 -14.01
N GLN A 109 15.64 15.65 -14.86
CA GLN A 109 15.41 15.05 -16.18
C GLN A 109 14.85 13.63 -16.06
N GLY A 110 15.33 12.84 -15.10
CA GLY A 110 14.80 11.51 -14.80
C GLY A 110 13.33 11.52 -14.39
N ILE A 111 12.92 12.50 -13.57
CA ILE A 111 11.52 12.68 -13.15
C ILE A 111 10.63 12.97 -14.36
N LEU A 112 11.03 13.89 -15.25
CA LEU A 112 10.26 14.22 -16.45
C LEU A 112 10.11 13.00 -17.38
N LYS A 113 11.20 12.26 -17.63
CA LYS A 113 11.16 11.03 -18.44
C LYS A 113 10.30 9.95 -17.81
N TRP A 114 10.34 9.81 -16.49
CA TRP A 114 9.50 8.85 -15.78
C TRP A 114 8.03 9.24 -15.92
N LEU A 115 7.68 10.52 -15.78
CA LEU A 115 6.30 10.99 -15.99
C LEU A 115 5.81 10.72 -17.41
N GLU A 116 6.62 11.00 -18.44
CA GLU A 116 6.25 10.73 -19.84
C GLU A 116 5.88 9.26 -20.10
N THR A 117 6.53 8.33 -19.39
CA THR A 117 6.33 6.89 -19.58
C THR A 117 5.29 6.27 -18.63
N ASN A 118 4.90 6.99 -17.58
CA ASN A 118 4.10 6.44 -16.48
C ASN A 118 2.80 7.21 -16.18
N LYS A 119 2.56 8.35 -16.82
CA LYS A 119 1.37 9.19 -16.65
C LYS A 119 0.19 8.72 -17.51
#